data_AF-A0AAP2DV35-F1
#
_entry.id   AF-A0AAP2DV35-F1
#
_cell.length_a   1.000
_cell.length_b   1.000
_cell.length_c   1.000
_cell.angle_alpha   90.00
_cell.angle_beta   90.00
_cell.angle_gamma   90.00
#
_symmetry.space_group_name_H-M   'P 1'
#
loop_
_entity.id
_entity.type
_entity.pdbx_description
1 polymer ?
#
loop_
_entity_poly.entity_id
_entity_poly.type
_entity_poly.pdbx_seq_one_letter_code
_entity_poly.pdbx_strand_id
1 'polypeptide(L)'
;MEKNQKNRMMYHKLPRNVENDLSAVHMARVWQLLEEKFCFNIKKWKKEYVEYLQKRAHNVPEQEAFVDFGMEFINPVLNAVLKRDRYFDTWGNLLKYIVKKY
;
A
#
# COMPACT_ATOMS: atom_id res chain seq x y z
N MET A 1 22.26 -19.43 22.55
CA MET A 1 20.86 -18.98 22.55
C MET A 1 20.58 -18.28 21.23
N GLU A 2 20.36 -19.06 20.18
CA GLU A 2 19.86 -18.60 18.88
C GLU A 2 18.35 -18.45 18.93
N LYS A 3 17.82 -17.61 18.02
CA LYS A 3 16.41 -17.26 17.77
C LYS A 3 15.91 -16.00 18.47
N ASN A 4 16.29 -14.85 17.91
CA ASN A 4 15.36 -13.73 17.79
C ASN A 4 15.59 -12.89 16.51
N GLN A 5 15.89 -13.59 15.40
CA GLN A 5 16.18 -13.00 14.10
C GLN A 5 15.02 -13.13 13.08
N LYS A 6 13.81 -13.49 13.53
CA LYS A 6 12.64 -13.68 12.64
C LYS A 6 11.37 -13.08 13.26
N ASN A 7 11.25 -11.75 13.21
CA ASN A 7 9.95 -11.05 13.10
C ASN A 7 10.10 -9.54 12.90
N ARG A 8 11.12 -9.11 12.16
CA ARG A 8 11.05 -7.81 11.49
C ARG A 8 10.17 -8.00 10.27
N MET A 9 8.85 -7.92 10.43
CA MET A 9 8.07 -7.27 9.37
C MET A 9 8.74 -5.89 9.26
N MET A 10 9.49 -5.68 8.18
CA MET A 10 10.04 -4.36 7.92
C MET A 10 8.83 -3.46 7.75
N TYR A 11 8.48 -2.72 8.81
CA TYR A 11 7.66 -1.53 8.70
C TYR A 11 8.29 -0.73 7.56
N HIS A 12 7.63 -0.70 6.40
CA HIS A 12 8.07 0.14 5.31
C HIS A 12 7.76 1.55 5.82
N LYS A 13 8.75 2.17 6.49
CA LYS A 13 8.60 3.53 7.00
C LYS A 13 8.21 4.38 5.82
N LEU A 14 6.96 4.82 5.80
CA LEU A 14 6.58 5.81 4.84
C LEU A 14 7.42 7.05 5.13
N PRO A 15 7.65 7.89 4.12
CA PRO A 15 8.06 9.25 4.38
C PRO A 15 7.03 9.86 5.36
N ARG A 16 7.50 10.40 6.50
CA ARG A 16 6.67 10.84 7.65
C ARG A 16 5.45 11.70 7.27
N ASN A 17 5.53 12.38 6.15
CA ASN A 17 4.50 13.22 5.55
C ASN A 17 3.32 12.45 4.92
N VAL A 18 3.45 11.15 4.63
CA VAL A 18 2.34 10.34 4.12
C VAL A 18 1.60 9.62 5.26
N GLU A 19 2.31 9.19 6.30
CA GLU A 19 1.72 8.52 7.48
C GLU A 19 0.67 9.38 8.19
N ASN A 20 0.95 10.67 8.35
CA ASN A 20 0.09 11.57 9.13
C ASN A 20 -1.11 12.08 8.33
N ASP A 21 -0.99 12.17 7.00
CA ASP A 21 -1.97 12.86 6.16
C ASP A 21 -2.82 11.88 5.33
N LEU A 22 -2.49 10.59 5.30
CA LEU A 22 -3.30 9.59 4.59
C LEU A 22 -4.65 9.39 5.29
N SER A 23 -5.74 9.60 4.56
CA SER A 23 -7.10 9.50 5.06
C SER A 23 -7.93 8.51 4.24
N ALA A 24 -9.14 8.18 4.69
CA ALA A 24 -10.07 7.33 3.94
C ALA A 24 -10.40 7.91 2.55
N VAL A 25 -10.47 9.24 2.42
CA VAL A 25 -10.70 9.91 1.13
C VAL A 25 -9.53 9.66 0.18
N HIS A 26 -8.29 9.74 0.68
CA HIS A 26 -7.09 9.46 -0.11
C HIS A 26 -7.06 8.00 -0.57
N MET A 27 -7.34 7.05 0.33
CA MET A 27 -7.40 5.62 -0.02
C MET A 27 -8.48 5.34 -1.08
N ALA A 28 -9.66 5.94 -0.95
CA ALA A 28 -10.71 5.84 -1.96
C ALA A 28 -10.25 6.37 -3.33
N ARG A 29 -9.53 7.50 -3.33
CA ARG A 29 -8.99 8.09 -4.56
C ARG A 29 -7.89 7.25 -5.20
N VAL A 30 -7.05 6.59 -4.40
CA VAL A 30 -6.06 5.62 -4.89
C VAL A 30 -6.75 4.49 -5.64
N TRP A 31 -7.80 3.89 -5.07
CA TRP A 31 -8.56 2.84 -5.74
C TRP A 31 -9.14 3.30 -7.08
N GLN A 32 -9.75 4.48 -7.09
CA GLN A 32 -10.30 5.05 -8.30
C GLN A 32 -9.22 5.27 -9.37
N LEU A 33 -8.05 5.79 -9.00
CA LEU A 33 -6.96 6.00 -9.94
C LEU A 33 -6.42 4.67 -10.51
N LEU A 34 -6.30 3.64 -9.67
CA LEU A 34 -5.88 2.30 -10.12
C LEU A 34 -6.85 1.72 -11.15
N GLU A 35 -8.16 1.91 -10.95
CA GLU A 35 -9.18 1.52 -11.93
C GLU A 35 -9.08 2.36 -13.22
N GLU A 36 -9.09 3.69 -13.10
CA GLU A 36 -9.15 4.60 -14.24
C GLU A 36 -7.89 4.59 -15.12
N LYS A 37 -6.71 4.39 -14.52
CA LYS A 37 -5.42 4.51 -15.24
C LYS A 37 -4.79 3.18 -15.60
N PHE A 38 -5.09 2.13 -14.84
CA PHE A 38 -4.47 0.82 -15.01
C PHE A 38 -5.49 -0.31 -15.20
N CYS A 39 -6.79 0.00 -15.24
CA CYS A 39 -7.86 -0.98 -15.41
C CYS A 39 -7.82 -2.08 -14.35
N PHE A 40 -7.38 -1.77 -13.13
CA PHE A 40 -7.35 -2.74 -12.04
C PHE A 40 -8.77 -3.19 -11.70
N ASN A 41 -8.97 -4.49 -11.50
CA ASN A 41 -10.23 -5.02 -10.98
C ASN A 41 -10.34 -4.70 -9.48
N ILE A 42 -10.79 -3.49 -9.15
CA ILE A 42 -10.83 -2.99 -7.78
C ILE A 42 -11.73 -3.83 -6.86
N LYS A 43 -12.76 -4.49 -7.39
CA LYS A 43 -13.62 -5.38 -6.59
C LYS A 43 -12.82 -6.54 -6.02
N LYS A 44 -11.96 -7.18 -6.83
CA LYS A 44 -11.10 -8.28 -6.38
C LYS A 44 -9.99 -7.77 -5.46
N TRP A 45 -9.32 -6.68 -5.82
CA TRP A 45 -8.26 -6.09 -5.01
C TRP A 45 -8.74 -5.62 -3.63
N LYS A 46 -9.90 -4.97 -3.54
CA LYS A 46 -10.49 -4.59 -2.24
C LYS A 46 -10.86 -5.81 -1.40
N LYS A 47 -11.38 -6.88 -2.03
CA LYS A 47 -11.66 -8.13 -1.31
C LYS A 47 -10.37 -8.69 -0.70
N GLU A 48 -9.30 -8.76 -1.48
CA GLU A 48 -7.99 -9.23 -1.02
C GLU A 48 -7.40 -8.34 0.07
N TYR A 49 -7.58 -7.02 -0.02
CA TYR A 49 -7.20 -6.09 1.03
C TYR A 49 -7.98 -6.31 2.34
N VAL A 50 -9.29 -6.56 2.27
CA VAL A 50 -10.10 -6.89 3.47
C VAL A 50 -9.61 -8.19 4.10
N GLU A 51 -9.34 -9.22 3.30
CA GLU A 51 -8.76 -10.48 3.77
C GLU A 51 -7.36 -10.28 4.38
N TYR A 52 -6.57 -9.35 3.85
CA TYR A 52 -5.27 -8.96 4.41
C TYR A 52 -5.42 -8.26 5.76
N LEU A 53 -6.34 -7.29 5.86
CA LEU A 53 -6.60 -6.53 7.09
C LEU A 53 -7.11 -7.43 8.22
N GLN A 54 -7.97 -8.40 7.91
CA GLN A 54 -8.49 -9.38 8.89
C GLN A 54 -7.39 -10.26 9.51
N LYS A 55 -6.27 -10.46 8.81
CA LYS A 55 -5.14 -11.26 9.30
C LYS A 55 -4.19 -10.47 10.19
N ARG A 56 -4.31 -9.13 10.23
CA ARG A 56 -3.45 -8.28 11.06
C ARG A 56 -3.96 -8.18 12.50
N ALA A 57 -3.06 -7.82 13.40
CA ALA A 57 -3.41 -7.57 14.79
C ALA A 57 -4.44 -6.43 14.89
N HIS A 58 -5.38 -6.55 15.82
CA HIS A 58 -6.51 -5.61 15.99
C HIS A 58 -6.11 -4.13 16.20
N ASN A 59 -4.85 -3.85 16.51
CA ASN A 59 -4.35 -2.52 16.83
C ASN A 59 -3.61 -1.83 15.67
N VAL A 60 -3.55 -2.44 14.47
CA VAL A 60 -2.91 -1.81 13.32
C VAL A 60 -3.89 -0.82 12.68
N PRO A 61 -3.53 0.46 12.54
CA PRO A 61 -4.34 1.44 11.81
C PRO A 61 -4.60 0.99 10.37
N GLU A 62 -5.82 1.23 9.87
CA GLU A 62 -6.22 0.85 8.51
C GLU A 62 -5.28 1.44 7.45
N GLN A 63 -4.84 2.68 7.65
CA GLN A 63 -3.91 3.41 6.79
C GLN A 63 -2.55 2.70 6.69
N GLU A 64 -2.03 2.24 7.81
CA GLU A 64 -0.76 1.50 7.87
C GLU A 64 -0.91 0.17 7.13
N ALA A 65 -2.01 -0.55 7.39
CA ALA A 65 -2.31 -1.78 6.67
C ALA A 65 -2.48 -1.56 5.16
N PHE A 66 -3.07 -0.44 4.74
CA PHE A 66 -3.26 -0.09 3.33
C PHE A 66 -1.93 0.14 2.61
N VAL A 67 -1.01 0.83 3.28
CA VAL A 67 0.32 1.09 2.73
C VAL A 67 1.08 -0.20 2.56
N ASP A 68 1.12 -1.02 3.61
CA ASP A 68 1.86 -2.28 3.58
C ASP A 68 1.29 -3.23 2.53
N PHE A 69 -0.04 -3.33 2.45
CA PHE A 69 -0.71 -4.10 1.41
C PHE A 69 -0.29 -3.62 0.01
N GLY A 70 -0.30 -2.30 -0.22
CA GLY A 70 0.09 -1.79 -1.52
C GLY A 70 1.57 -1.98 -1.83
N MET A 71 2.47 -1.90 -0.84
CA MET A 71 3.88 -2.21 -1.03
C MET A 71 4.12 -3.69 -1.38
N GLU A 72 3.41 -4.59 -0.72
CA GLU A 72 3.58 -6.04 -0.86
C GLU A 72 2.95 -6.57 -2.16
N PHE A 73 1.71 -6.15 -2.46
CA PHE A 73 0.91 -6.74 -3.53
C PHE A 73 0.78 -5.84 -4.77
N ILE A 74 0.64 -4.52 -4.60
CA ILE A 74 0.35 -3.60 -5.71
C ILE A 74 1.65 -3.09 -6.36
N ASN A 75 2.66 -2.74 -5.58
CA ASN A 75 3.92 -2.15 -6.07
C ASN A 75 4.63 -3.05 -7.11
N PRO A 76 4.78 -4.37 -6.91
CA PRO A 76 5.39 -5.23 -7.92
C PRO A 76 4.60 -5.25 -9.24
N VAL A 77 3.26 -5.22 -9.16
CA VAL A 77 2.38 -5.19 -10.34
C VAL A 77 2.53 -3.88 -11.09
N LEU A 78 2.49 -2.75 -10.39
CA LEU A 78 2.70 -1.44 -11.00
C LEU A 78 4.09 -1.31 -11.64
N ASN A 79 5.14 -1.79 -10.96
CA ASN A 79 6.49 -1.78 -11.51
C ASN A 79 6.60 -2.65 -12.77
N ALA A 80 5.94 -3.82 -12.80
CA ALA A 80 5.93 -4.69 -13.97
C ALA A 80 5.23 -4.03 -15.17
N VAL A 81 4.07 -3.40 -14.95
CA VAL A 81 3.31 -2.68 -15.99
C VAL A 81 4.10 -1.47 -16.52
N LEU A 82 4.77 -0.73 -15.63
CA LEU A 82 5.51 0.48 -15.98
C LEU A 82 6.95 0.23 -16.41
N LYS A 83 7.38 -1.04 -16.54
CA LYS A 83 8.76 -1.44 -16.86
C LYS A 83 9.81 -0.78 -15.97
N ARG A 84 9.54 -0.73 -14.66
CA ARG A 84 10.47 -0.21 -13.64
C ARG A 84 11.19 -1.35 -12.94
N ASP A 85 12.26 -1.01 -12.23
CA ASP A 85 12.90 -1.94 -11.31
C ASP A 85 11.90 -2.49 -10.29
N ARG A 86 12.07 -3.75 -9.89
CA ARG A 86 11.14 -4.45 -8.98
C ARG A 86 10.98 -3.71 -7.65
N TYR A 87 12.04 -3.10 -7.14
CA TYR A 87 12.09 -2.43 -5.85
C TYR A 87 11.88 -0.93 -5.93
N PHE A 88 11.59 -0.38 -7.12
CA PHE A 88 11.23 1.02 -7.25
C PHE A 88 9.97 1.33 -6.44
N ASP A 89 9.98 2.43 -5.68
CA ASP A 89 8.87 2.84 -4.81
C ASP A 89 7.73 3.52 -5.60
N THR A 90 7.13 2.80 -6.56
CA THR A 90 6.01 3.33 -7.34
C THR A 90 4.79 3.59 -6.46
N TRP A 91 4.50 2.67 -5.54
CA TRP A 91 3.37 2.77 -4.63
C TRP A 91 3.49 3.97 -3.68
N GLY A 92 4.61 4.11 -2.97
CA GLY A 92 4.81 5.26 -2.09
C GLY A 92 4.78 6.59 -2.85
N ASN A 93 5.30 6.64 -4.07
CA ASN A 93 5.20 7.84 -4.92
C ASN A 93 3.77 8.14 -5.37
N LEU A 94 2.95 7.12 -5.66
CA LEU A 94 1.53 7.29 -5.93
C LEU A 94 0.80 7.85 -4.71
N LEU A 95 1.04 7.31 -3.52
CA LEU A 95 0.42 7.79 -2.28
C LEU A 95 0.78 9.26 -2.00
N LYS A 96 2.07 9.62 -2.13
CA LYS A 96 2.52 11.02 -2.01
C LYS A 96 1.78 11.95 -2.98
N TYR A 97 1.61 11.52 -4.22
CA TYR A 97 0.91 12.30 -5.23
C TYR A 97 -0.57 12.50 -4.86
N ILE A 98 -1.25 11.46 -4.37
CA ILE A 98 -2.65 11.55 -3.96
C ILE A 98 -2.80 12.49 -2.76
N VAL A 99 -2.02 12.30 -1.70
CA VAL A 99 -2.05 13.14 -0.49
C VAL A 99 -1.73 14.60 -0.79
N LYS A 100 -0.84 14.87 -1.75
CA LYS A 100 -0.52 16.25 -2.15
C LYS A 100 -1.65 16.92 -2.95
N LYS A 101 -2.47 16.14 -3.67
CA LYS A 101 -3.42 16.65 -4.67
C LYS A 101 -4.86 16.75 -4.16
N TYR A 102 -5.21 15.93 -3.19
CA TYR A 102 -6.56 15.80 -2.63
C TYR A 102 -6.48 15.99 -1.12
#